data_AF-A0A1Z8WT82-F1
#
_entry.id   AF-A0A1Z8WT82-F1
#
_cell.length_a   1.000
_cell.length_b   1.000
_cell.length_c   1.000
_cell.angle_alpha   90.00
_cell.angle_beta   90.00
_cell.angle_gamma   90.00
#
_symmetry.space_group_name_H-M   'P 1'
#
loop_
_entity.id
_entity.type
_entity.pdbx_description
1 polymer ?
#
loop_
_entity_poly.entity_id
_entity_poly.type
_entity_poly.pdbx_seq_one_letter_code
_entity_poly.pdbx_strand_id
1 'polypeptide(L)'
;MKTYISRKFIDSDEFITEMLAYGKPLEISLVGSFENNGRGSRRDIELPLHRDGDYSTSFKDRIDIVGLYCIKSGEAKTILELPDARIKTFTMKERDSLIFDNALCRHGRSGPVKDRLLLRIWISKNN
;
A
#
# COMPACT_ATOMS: atom_id res chain seq x y z
N MET A 1 -11.13 -15.96 -12.71
CA MET A 1 -9.82 -15.84 -12.02
C MET A 1 -9.95 -14.69 -11.03
N LYS A 2 -9.82 -14.90 -9.72
CA LYS A 2 -9.94 -13.78 -8.75
C LYS A 2 -8.76 -12.83 -8.97
N THR A 3 -9.04 -11.58 -9.31
CA THR A 3 -8.03 -10.53 -9.44
C THR A 3 -7.60 -10.11 -8.05
N TYR A 4 -6.35 -10.42 -7.66
CA TYR A 4 -5.78 -10.11 -6.34
C TYR A 4 -4.84 -8.89 -6.36
N ILE A 5 -4.63 -8.30 -7.55
CA ILE A 5 -3.84 -7.09 -7.77
C ILE A 5 -4.44 -6.27 -8.92
N SER A 6 -4.58 -4.96 -8.73
CA SER A 6 -4.98 -3.98 -9.74
C SER A 6 -3.99 -2.82 -9.71
N ARG A 7 -3.54 -2.37 -10.88
CA ARG A 7 -2.67 -1.19 -11.02
C ARG A 7 -3.22 -0.32 -12.12
N LYS A 8 -3.46 0.97 -11.82
CA LYS A 8 -4.03 1.94 -12.76
C LYS A 8 -3.37 3.30 -12.59
N PHE A 9 -3.42 4.13 -13.61
CA PHE A 9 -3.04 5.54 -13.55
C PHE A 9 -4.34 6.36 -13.51
N ILE A 10 -4.66 6.91 -12.35
CA ILE A 10 -5.97 7.52 -12.05
C ILE A 10 -5.78 8.74 -11.16
N ASP A 11 -6.81 9.57 -11.03
CA ASP A 11 -6.78 10.68 -10.06
C ASP A 11 -7.09 10.21 -8.64
N SER A 12 -6.74 11.03 -7.65
CA SER A 12 -6.81 10.63 -6.25
C SER A 12 -8.25 10.42 -5.75
N ASP A 13 -9.19 11.21 -6.27
CA ASP A 13 -10.62 11.06 -6.00
C ASP A 13 -11.15 9.75 -6.60
N GLU A 14 -10.80 9.44 -7.84
CA GLU A 14 -11.11 8.15 -8.47
C GLU A 14 -10.55 6.97 -7.67
N PHE A 15 -9.30 7.08 -7.21
CA PHE A 15 -8.67 6.06 -6.36
C PHE A 15 -9.43 5.87 -5.05
N ILE A 16 -9.81 6.97 -4.37
CA ILE A 16 -10.57 6.90 -3.12
C ILE A 16 -11.93 6.25 -3.37
N THR A 17 -12.65 6.66 -4.41
CA THR A 17 -13.95 6.08 -4.77
C THR A 17 -13.85 4.60 -5.11
N GLU A 18 -12.83 4.19 -5.87
CA GLU A 18 -12.57 2.77 -6.16
C GLU A 18 -12.28 1.99 -4.87
N MET A 19 -11.48 2.53 -3.95
CA MET A 19 -11.20 1.89 -2.67
C MET A 19 -12.46 1.71 -1.82
N LEU A 20 -13.35 2.71 -1.78
CA LEU A 20 -14.61 2.63 -1.06
C LEU A 20 -15.59 1.60 -1.64
N ALA A 21 -15.46 1.26 -2.92
CA ALA A 21 -16.25 0.19 -3.54
C ALA A 21 -15.89 -1.21 -3.00
N TYR A 22 -14.70 -1.39 -2.40
CA TYR A 22 -14.30 -2.66 -1.79
C TYR A 22 -14.85 -2.87 -0.37
N GLY A 23 -15.29 -1.82 0.34
CA GLY A 23 -15.79 -1.94 1.70
C GLY A 23 -15.53 -0.72 2.59
N LYS A 24 -15.54 -0.93 3.91
CA LYS A 24 -15.38 0.13 4.90
C LYS A 24 -13.90 0.48 5.13
N PRO A 25 -13.49 1.76 5.07
CA PRO A 25 -12.14 2.15 5.42
C PRO A 25 -11.87 1.97 6.91
N LEU A 26 -10.77 1.29 7.21
CA LEU A 26 -10.21 1.15 8.56
C LEU A 26 -9.26 2.30 8.89
N GLU A 27 -8.42 2.65 7.93
CA GLU A 27 -7.41 3.70 8.07
C GLU A 27 -7.11 4.32 6.71
N ILE A 28 -6.91 5.65 6.73
CA ILE A 28 -6.38 6.41 5.60
C ILE A 28 -5.15 7.13 6.14
N SER A 29 -3.99 6.90 5.54
CA SER A 29 -2.72 7.46 6.02
C SER A 29 -1.81 7.92 4.88
N LEU A 30 -1.06 8.99 5.15
CA LEU A 30 0.08 9.38 4.34
C LEU A 30 1.30 8.57 4.76
N VAL A 31 1.96 7.96 3.78
CA VAL A 31 3.13 7.09 3.98
C VAL A 31 4.30 7.70 3.23
N GLY A 32 5.35 8.05 3.97
CA GLY A 32 6.57 8.67 3.47
C GLY A 32 7.70 8.58 4.50
N SER A 33 8.80 9.28 4.25
CA SER A 33 9.82 9.56 5.25
C SER A 33 9.52 10.92 5.85
N PHE A 34 9.33 10.99 7.16
CA PHE A 34 9.03 12.23 7.87
C PHE A 34 10.06 12.42 8.98
N GLU A 35 10.64 13.62 9.07
CA GLU A 35 11.71 13.90 10.02
C GLU A 35 11.23 13.85 11.48
N ASN A 36 9.97 14.25 11.76
CA ASN A 36 9.52 14.50 13.13
C ASN A 36 8.14 13.90 13.51
N ASN A 37 7.22 13.59 12.57
CA ASN A 37 5.87 13.11 12.87
C ASN A 37 5.29 12.21 11.74
N GLY A 38 4.44 11.23 12.08
CA GLY A 38 3.69 10.40 11.10
C GLY A 38 3.96 8.89 11.18
N ARG A 39 3.06 8.07 10.61
CA ARG A 39 3.29 6.62 10.38
C ARG A 39 4.15 6.43 9.14
N GLY A 40 5.44 6.68 9.31
CA GLY A 40 6.49 6.36 8.36
C GLY A 40 7.65 5.73 9.12
N SER A 41 8.46 4.93 8.44
CA SER A 41 9.72 4.50 9.05
C SER A 41 10.49 5.77 9.42
N ARG A 42 10.86 5.92 10.70
CA ARG A 42 11.79 6.98 11.17
C ARG A 42 13.16 6.93 10.48
N ARG A 43 13.36 5.97 9.59
CA ARG A 43 14.60 5.67 8.90
C ARG A 43 14.31 5.31 7.45
N ASP A 44 15.13 5.81 6.55
CA ASP A 44 15.08 5.44 5.15
C ASP A 44 15.67 4.03 4.94
N ILE A 45 14.96 3.01 5.44
CA ILE A 45 15.39 1.61 5.47
C ILE A 45 14.49 0.75 4.61
N GLU A 46 14.97 -0.41 4.20
CA GLU A 46 14.12 -1.39 3.55
C GLU A 46 13.03 -1.90 4.49
N LEU A 47 11.88 -2.23 3.93
CA LEU A 47 10.78 -2.85 4.65
C LEU A 47 10.64 -4.28 4.13
N PRO A 48 10.88 -5.31 4.96
CA PRO A 48 10.79 -6.71 4.51
C PRO A 48 9.36 -7.06 4.08
N LEU A 49 9.22 -8.19 3.38
CA LEU A 49 7.91 -8.71 3.00
C LEU A 49 7.06 -9.02 4.23
N HIS A 50 5.88 -8.40 4.31
CA HIS A 50 4.93 -8.53 5.40
C HIS A 50 3.50 -8.32 4.88
N ARG A 51 2.50 -8.59 5.71
CA ARG A 51 1.12 -8.19 5.48
C ARG A 51 0.84 -6.89 6.22
N ASP A 52 0.01 -6.04 5.64
CA ASP A 52 -0.46 -4.88 6.39
C ASP A 52 -1.28 -5.36 7.60
N GLY A 53 -0.99 -4.80 8.77
CA GLY A 53 -1.51 -5.27 10.05
C GLY A 53 -0.53 -6.10 10.88
N ASP A 54 0.52 -6.69 10.28
CA ASP A 54 1.50 -7.52 11.03
C ASP A 54 2.16 -6.74 12.18
N TYR A 55 2.38 -5.45 11.99
CA TYR A 55 2.97 -4.55 12.99
C TYR A 55 1.92 -3.69 13.73
N SER A 56 0.62 -3.95 13.54
CA SER A 56 -0.45 -3.18 14.17
C SER A 56 -1.41 -4.07 14.96
N THR A 57 -1.24 -4.07 16.28
CA THR A 57 -2.07 -4.86 17.21
C THR A 57 -3.57 -4.54 17.10
N SER A 58 -3.95 -3.31 16.76
CA SER A 58 -5.36 -2.87 16.67
C SER A 58 -6.07 -3.26 15.36
N PHE A 59 -5.32 -3.60 14.31
CA PHE A 59 -5.85 -3.86 12.96
C PHE A 59 -5.49 -5.23 12.40
N LYS A 60 -4.72 -6.03 13.15
CA LYS A 60 -4.38 -7.40 12.77
C LYS A 60 -5.64 -8.19 12.40
N ASP A 61 -5.56 -8.90 11.28
CA ASP A 61 -6.64 -9.75 10.71
C ASP A 61 -7.93 -9.00 10.31
N ARG A 62 -7.91 -7.67 10.27
CA ARG A 62 -9.07 -6.84 9.85
C ARG A 62 -8.89 -6.19 8.48
N ILE A 63 -7.67 -6.16 7.97
CA ILE A 63 -7.32 -5.49 6.70
C ILE A 63 -7.43 -6.51 5.57
N ASP A 64 -8.47 -6.37 4.76
CA ASP A 64 -8.74 -7.25 3.62
C ASP A 64 -8.10 -6.73 2.33
N ILE A 65 -8.25 -5.44 2.05
CA ILE A 65 -7.68 -4.79 0.86
C ILE A 65 -6.77 -3.65 1.28
N VAL A 66 -5.63 -3.55 0.60
CA VAL A 66 -4.69 -2.44 0.70
C VAL A 66 -4.67 -1.70 -0.62
N GLY A 67 -4.87 -0.39 -0.57
CA GLY A 67 -4.66 0.51 -1.69
C GLY A 67 -3.49 1.45 -1.41
N LEU A 68 -2.62 1.61 -2.40
CA LEU A 68 -1.53 2.59 -2.42
C LEU A 68 -1.74 3.51 -3.62
N TYR A 69 -1.68 4.81 -3.39
CA TYR A 69 -1.72 5.83 -4.45
C TYR A 69 -0.51 6.73 -4.32
N CYS A 70 0.22 6.94 -5.42
CA CYS A 70 1.43 7.73 -5.41
C CYS A 70 1.12 9.22 -5.64
N ILE A 71 1.30 10.01 -4.59
CA ILE A 71 1.13 11.47 -4.61
C ILE A 71 2.40 12.14 -5.13
N LYS A 72 3.57 11.66 -4.71
CA LYS A 72 4.88 12.14 -5.17
C LYS A 72 5.80 10.95 -5.43
N SER A 73 6.39 10.95 -6.63
CA SER A 73 7.27 9.88 -7.12
C SER A 73 8.58 9.78 -6.32
N GLY A 74 9.28 8.66 -6.45
CA GLY A 74 10.63 8.50 -5.93
C GLY A 74 11.30 7.21 -6.42
N GLU A 75 12.52 6.96 -5.96
CA GLU A 75 13.33 5.82 -6.41
C GLU A 75 12.99 4.51 -5.68
N ALA A 76 12.41 4.61 -4.47
CA ALA A 76 11.98 3.44 -3.71
C ALA A 76 11.00 2.58 -4.51
N LYS A 77 11.21 1.26 -4.43
CA LYS A 77 10.41 0.27 -5.12
C LYS A 77 9.43 -0.38 -4.15
N THR A 78 8.18 -0.47 -4.55
CA THR A 78 7.15 -1.27 -3.87
C THR A 78 7.27 -2.71 -4.36
N ILE A 79 7.43 -3.64 -3.43
CA ILE A 79 7.57 -5.07 -3.72
C ILE A 79 6.26 -5.75 -3.34
N LEU A 80 5.79 -6.67 -4.18
CA LEU A 80 4.62 -7.50 -3.92
C LEU A 80 4.94 -8.97 -4.21
N GLU A 81 4.79 -9.82 -3.20
CA GLU A 81 4.79 -11.28 -3.31
C GLU A 81 3.35 -11.75 -3.53
N LEU A 82 3.12 -12.40 -4.67
CA LEU A 82 1.83 -12.93 -5.09
C LEU A 82 1.55 -14.30 -4.46
N PRO A 83 0.30 -14.82 -4.54
CA PRO A 83 -0.05 -16.12 -3.98
C PRO A 83 0.76 -17.31 -4.52
N ASP A 84 1.33 -17.17 -5.72
CA ASP A 84 2.18 -18.17 -6.37
C ASP A 84 3.68 -17.92 -6.13
N ALA A 85 4.02 -17.16 -5.08
CA ALA A 85 5.37 -16.75 -4.70
C ALA A 85 6.14 -15.92 -5.74
N ARG A 86 5.50 -15.50 -6.84
CA ARG A 86 6.14 -14.56 -7.77
C ARG A 86 6.28 -13.19 -7.13
N ILE A 87 7.47 -12.62 -7.26
CA ILE A 87 7.75 -11.25 -6.84
C ILE A 87 7.52 -10.29 -8.00
N LYS A 88 6.71 -9.26 -7.76
CA LYS A 88 6.59 -8.09 -8.63
C LYS A 88 7.17 -6.87 -7.93
N THR A 89 7.88 -6.06 -8.70
CA THR A 89 8.53 -4.84 -8.20
C THR A 89 8.07 -3.66 -9.01
N PHE A 90 7.64 -2.61 -8.32
CA PHE A 90 7.06 -1.42 -8.93
C PHE A 90 7.80 -0.17 -8.45
N THR A 91 8.35 0.60 -9.38
CA THR A 91 8.62 2.02 -9.13
C THR A 91 7.34 2.77 -9.47
N MET A 92 6.64 3.26 -8.44
CA MET A 92 5.39 3.97 -8.61
C MET A 92 5.67 5.41 -9.06
N LYS A 93 4.99 5.83 -10.12
CA LYS A 93 4.97 7.22 -10.60
C LYS A 93 3.80 7.95 -9.95
N GLU A 94 3.86 9.28 -9.91
CA GLU A 94 2.69 10.10 -9.60
C GLU A 94 1.43 9.62 -10.33
N ARG A 95 0.30 9.58 -9.62
CA ARG A 95 -1.01 9.08 -10.10
C ARG A 95 -1.10 7.56 -10.32
N ASP A 96 -0.01 6.82 -10.12
CA ASP A 96 -0.12 5.36 -10.05
C ASP A 96 -0.86 4.94 -8.78
N SER A 97 -1.83 4.05 -8.96
CA SER A 97 -2.49 3.30 -7.91
C SER A 97 -2.10 1.83 -7.96
N LEU A 98 -2.02 1.19 -6.80
CA LEU A 98 -1.80 -0.24 -6.62
C LEU A 98 -2.76 -0.74 -5.53
N ILE A 99 -3.69 -1.60 -5.89
CA ILE A 99 -4.68 -2.20 -5.00
C ILE A 99 -4.45 -3.70 -4.97
N PHE A 100 -4.41 -4.31 -3.79
CA PHE A 100 -4.18 -5.74 -3.65
C PHE A 100 -4.91 -6.35 -2.44
N ASP A 101 -5.18 -7.65 -2.55
CA ASP A 101 -5.76 -8.45 -1.46
C ASP A 101 -4.67 -8.83 -0.45
N ASN A 102 -4.81 -8.33 0.79
CA ASN A 102 -3.83 -8.44 1.86
C ASN A 102 -3.78 -9.85 2.48
N ALA A 103 -4.85 -10.64 2.35
CA ALA A 103 -4.85 -12.04 2.78
C ALA A 103 -4.07 -12.95 1.81
N LEU A 104 -3.90 -12.50 0.57
CA LEU A 104 -3.29 -13.25 -0.52
C LEU A 104 -1.87 -12.78 -0.85
N CYS A 105 -1.60 -11.48 -0.74
CA CYS A 105 -0.30 -10.91 -1.08
C CYS A 105 0.48 -10.48 0.17
N ARG A 106 1.81 -10.54 0.08
CA ARG A 106 2.72 -9.83 1.00
C ARG A 106 3.35 -8.67 0.25
N HIS A 107 3.68 -7.60 0.96
CA HIS A 107 4.30 -6.43 0.35
C HIS A 107 5.51 -5.96 1.14
N GLY A 108 6.37 -5.20 0.49
CA GLY A 108 7.58 -4.66 1.09
C GLY A 108 8.08 -3.44 0.32
N ARG A 109 9.23 -2.95 0.72
CA ARG A 109 9.90 -1.81 0.09
C ARG A 109 11.40 -2.05 0.03
N SER A 110 12.00 -1.80 -1.13
CA SER A 110 13.46 -1.70 -1.29
C SER A 110 13.88 -0.30 -1.72
N GLY A 111 15.07 0.10 -1.32
CA GLY A 111 15.66 1.39 -1.68
C GLY A 111 15.09 2.60 -0.93
N PRO A 112 15.67 3.79 -1.18
CA PRO A 112 15.43 4.96 -0.37
C PRO A 112 14.10 5.65 -0.71
N VAL A 113 13.26 5.89 0.30
CA VAL A 113 12.00 6.62 0.25
C VAL A 113 12.24 8.08 -0.12
N LYS A 114 13.23 8.74 0.50
CA LYS A 114 13.46 10.19 0.35
C LYS A 114 12.14 10.96 0.43
N ASP A 115 11.80 11.69 -0.63
CA ASP A 115 10.61 12.52 -0.77
C ASP A 115 9.36 11.78 -1.26
N ARG A 116 9.44 10.46 -1.50
CA ARG A 116 8.32 9.69 -2.03
C ARG A 116 7.16 9.73 -1.04
N LEU A 117 5.97 10.06 -1.53
CA LEU A 117 4.77 10.18 -0.72
C LEU A 117 3.63 9.35 -1.33
N LEU A 118 3.05 8.48 -0.51
CA LEU A 118 1.91 7.65 -0.87
C LEU A 118 0.70 7.98 0.02
N LEU A 119 -0.49 7.96 -0.56
CA LEU A 119 -1.74 7.79 0.17
C LEU A 119 -2.01 6.30 0.29
N ARG A 120 -2.22 5.80 1.51
CA ARG A 120 -2.60 4.41 1.77
C ARG A 120 -3.99 4.35 2.37
N ILE A 121 -4.79 3.42 1.87
CA ILE A 121 -6.11 3.12 2.40
C ILE A 121 -6.16 1.63 2.73
N TRP A 122 -6.58 1.33 3.96
CA TRP A 122 -6.91 -0.03 4.39
C TRP A 122 -8.43 -0.19 4.43
N ILE A 123 -8.92 -1.28 3.84
CA ILE A 123 -10.34 -1.59 3.78
C ILE A 123 -10.59 -2.91 4.50
N SER A 124 -11.68 -2.94 5.27
CA SER A 124 -12.34 -4.17 5.68
C SER A 124 -13.53 -4.40 4.75
N LYS A 125 -13.59 -5.58 4.12
CA LYS A 125 -14.75 -6.00 3.33
C LYS A 125 -15.92 -6.17 4.29
N ASN A 126 -17.09 -5.64 3.91
CA ASN A 126 -18.31 -5.98 4.62
C ASN A 126 -18.62 -7.44 4.27
N ASN A 127 -18.52 -8.34 5.26
CA ASN A 127 -19.10 -9.68 5.13
C ASN A 127 -20.63 -9.58 5.11
#